data_AF-A0A7X3YUD2-F1
#
_entry.id   AF-A0A7X3YUD2-F1
#
_cell.length_a   1.000
_cell.length_b   1.000
_cell.length_c   1.000
_cell.angle_alpha   90.00
_cell.angle_beta   90.00
_cell.angle_gamma   90.00
#
_symmetry.space_group_name_H-M   'P 1'
#
loop_
_entity.id
_entity.type
_entity.pdbx_description
1 polymer ?
#
loop_
_entity_poly.entity_id
_entity_poly.type
_entity_poly.pdbx_seq_one_letter_code
_entity_poly.pdbx_strand_id
1 'polypeptide(L)'
;MIQPGAKSLRRIAVVGRGTAGSLAAANVARLHPDEDHELHHIYDSRIPVIGVGEGSWPSLVQDLHKLTRLSHEVVQRRLNGTRKYGIAYEGWGLGKQDFVHYFTPQQVAYAYHLSADYLVDLLHESTRAQHIDAKVLSITRVEDGARVEFEGREAEHYDLVFDARGFPRELQPEQHIDVPCIPTNTAIIRRCPAIIEAERDGPVVRPTYTRAVARPHGWVFVIPLTAHTSYGYIFNRDVSS
;
A
#
# COMPACT_ATOMS: atom_id res chain seq x y z
N MET A 1 25.66 27.39 34.70
CA MET A 1 25.49 27.59 33.25
C MET A 1 25.51 26.20 32.62
N ILE A 2 24.34 25.61 32.39
CA ILE A 2 24.24 24.30 31.70
C ILE A 2 24.28 24.64 30.21
N GLN A 3 25.31 24.17 29.50
CA GLN A 3 25.32 24.28 28.05
C GLN A 3 24.13 23.48 27.51
N PRO A 4 23.28 24.03 26.62
CA PRO A 4 22.30 23.22 25.93
C PRO A 4 23.10 22.24 25.07
N GLY A 5 23.09 20.96 25.47
CA GLY A 5 23.71 19.89 24.69
C GLY A 5 23.15 19.95 23.28
N ALA A 6 24.03 19.85 22.28
CA ALA A 6 23.62 19.74 20.89
C ALA A 6 22.55 18.64 20.77
N LYS A 7 21.33 19.03 20.44
CA LYS A 7 20.22 18.10 20.30
C LYS A 7 20.58 17.18 19.12
N SER A 8 20.86 15.91 19.38
CA SER A 8 21.12 14.94 18.32
C SER A 8 19.91 14.88 17.40
N LEU A 9 20.14 14.81 16.08
CA LEU A 9 19.07 14.62 15.10
C LEU A 9 18.31 13.34 15.45
N ARG A 10 16.98 13.40 15.46
CA ARG A 10 16.16 12.21 15.69
C ARG A 10 16.34 11.23 14.54
N ARG A 11 16.51 9.95 14.79
CA ARG A 11 16.60 8.90 13.78
C ARG A 11 15.28 8.17 13.66
N ILE A 12 14.66 8.24 12.50
CA ILE A 12 13.38 7.57 12.19
C ILE A 12 13.64 6.48 11.16
N ALA A 13 13.19 5.25 11.43
CA ALA A 13 13.18 4.17 10.45
C ALA A 13 11.77 3.87 9.96
N VAL A 14 11.64 3.64 8.66
CA VAL A 14 10.50 2.94 8.06
C VAL A 14 11.02 1.63 7.52
N VAL A 15 10.55 0.51 8.08
CA VAL A 15 11.06 -0.83 7.75
C VAL A 15 10.04 -1.57 6.91
N GLY A 16 10.40 -1.91 5.68
CA GLY A 16 9.52 -2.53 4.70
C GLY A 16 9.32 -1.62 3.49
N ARG A 17 9.34 -2.23 2.30
CA ARG A 17 8.98 -1.55 1.05
C ARG A 17 7.46 -1.59 0.89
N GLY A 18 6.96 -1.97 -0.28
CA GLY A 18 5.54 -2.01 -0.57
C GLY A 18 4.87 -0.65 -0.44
N THR A 19 3.57 -0.62 -0.68
CA THR A 19 2.80 0.63 -0.64
C THR A 19 2.76 1.22 0.76
N ALA A 20 2.62 0.39 1.80
CA ALA A 20 2.63 0.84 3.20
C ALA A 20 3.93 1.56 3.59
N GLY A 21 5.09 0.93 3.37
CA GLY A 21 6.39 1.51 3.73
C GLY A 21 6.74 2.73 2.89
N SER A 22 6.52 2.66 1.56
CA SER A 22 6.80 3.81 0.69
C SER A 22 5.91 5.02 0.99
N LEU A 23 4.62 4.83 1.29
CA LEU A 23 3.74 5.91 1.71
C LEU A 23 4.13 6.46 3.08
N ALA A 24 4.50 5.61 4.04
CA ALA A 24 4.96 6.05 5.35
C ALA A 24 6.22 6.92 5.23
N ALA A 25 7.24 6.46 4.52
CA ALA A 25 8.48 7.21 4.30
C ALA A 25 8.22 8.56 3.62
N ALA A 26 7.41 8.57 2.54
CA ALA A 26 7.07 9.82 1.85
C ALA A 26 6.29 10.80 2.74
N ASN A 27 5.39 10.31 3.59
CA ASN A 27 4.64 11.17 4.51
C ASN A 27 5.53 11.74 5.61
N VAL A 28 6.41 10.93 6.22
CA VAL A 28 7.37 11.42 7.22
C VAL A 28 8.27 12.50 6.60
N ALA A 29 8.81 12.22 5.40
CA ALA A 29 9.64 13.17 4.65
C ALA A 29 8.93 14.50 4.34
N ARG A 30 7.61 14.46 4.09
CA ARG A 30 6.80 15.65 3.79
C ARG A 30 6.40 16.45 5.02
N LEU A 31 5.99 15.76 6.10
CA LEU A 31 5.45 16.39 7.31
C LEU A 31 6.54 16.97 8.19
N HIS A 32 7.73 16.39 8.14
CA HIS A 32 8.90 16.87 8.87
C HIS A 32 9.98 17.21 7.84
N PRO A 33 10.35 18.48 7.66
CA PRO A 33 11.51 18.85 6.86
C PRO A 33 12.84 18.46 7.56
N ASP A 34 13.90 18.36 6.78
CA ASP A 34 15.18 17.66 7.04
C ASP A 34 15.99 18.18 8.23
N GLU A 35 15.64 19.33 8.79
CA GLU A 35 16.48 20.03 9.77
C GLU A 35 16.43 19.40 11.18
N ASP A 36 15.46 18.52 11.45
CA ASP A 36 15.22 17.96 12.79
C ASP A 36 15.38 16.42 12.92
N HIS A 37 15.58 15.69 11.80
CA HIS A 37 15.68 14.22 11.83
C HIS A 37 16.36 13.59 10.59
N GLU A 38 16.97 12.43 10.81
CA GLU A 38 17.39 11.47 9.80
C GLU A 38 16.23 10.49 9.53
N LEU A 39 15.93 10.23 8.25
CA LEU A 39 14.89 9.29 7.84
C LEU A 39 15.49 8.16 7.01
N HIS A 40 15.45 6.94 7.54
CA HIS A 40 15.92 5.74 6.85
C HIS A 40 14.72 4.92 6.35
N HIS A 41 14.65 4.66 5.05
CA HIS A 41 13.69 3.72 4.47
C HIS A 41 14.42 2.41 4.18
N ILE A 42 14.19 1.41 5.04
CA ILE A 42 14.94 0.16 5.10
C ILE A 42 14.09 -0.96 4.51
N TYR A 43 14.61 -1.72 3.57
CA TYR A 43 13.91 -2.87 3.00
C TYR A 43 14.88 -3.89 2.41
N ASP A 44 14.44 -5.14 2.23
CA ASP A 44 15.22 -6.17 1.56
C ASP A 44 14.76 -6.29 0.10
N SER A 45 15.60 -5.91 -0.87
CA SER A 45 15.28 -5.97 -2.30
C SER A 45 15.00 -7.39 -2.81
N ARG A 46 15.39 -8.43 -2.05
CA ARG A 46 15.07 -9.84 -2.34
C ARG A 46 13.61 -10.19 -2.04
N ILE A 47 12.90 -9.36 -1.26
CA ILE A 47 11.48 -9.54 -0.96
C ILE A 47 10.66 -8.72 -1.96
N PRO A 48 9.98 -9.36 -2.93
CA PRO A 48 9.22 -8.64 -3.94
C PRO A 48 7.99 -7.95 -3.33
N VAL A 49 7.58 -6.85 -3.96
CA VAL A 49 6.28 -6.24 -3.67
C VAL A 49 5.17 -7.19 -4.10
N ILE A 50 4.18 -7.40 -3.22
CA ILE A 50 3.01 -8.21 -3.54
C ILE A 50 2.12 -7.42 -4.50
N GLY A 51 2.36 -7.58 -5.81
CA GLY A 51 1.59 -6.93 -6.86
C GLY A 51 0.29 -7.68 -7.18
N VAL A 52 -0.80 -7.38 -6.49
CA VAL A 52 -2.09 -8.06 -6.76
C VAL A 52 -3.10 -7.18 -7.48
N GLY A 53 -2.70 -5.95 -7.79
CA GLY A 53 -3.59 -4.89 -8.25
C GLY A 53 -4.32 -4.26 -7.07
N GLU A 54 -4.33 -2.94 -7.02
CA GLU A 54 -4.94 -2.18 -5.94
C GLU A 54 -6.01 -1.25 -6.51
N GLY A 55 -7.17 -1.21 -5.87
CA GLY A 55 -8.16 -0.16 -6.10
C GLY A 55 -7.95 0.98 -5.11
N SER A 56 -7.90 2.22 -5.58
CA SER A 56 -7.66 3.39 -4.73
C SER A 56 -8.93 4.19 -4.42
N TRP A 57 -8.71 5.40 -3.87
CA TRP A 57 -9.69 6.42 -3.54
C TRP A 57 -9.51 7.69 -4.40
N PRO A 58 -10.51 8.58 -4.50
CA PRO A 58 -10.48 9.71 -5.45
C PRO A 58 -9.34 10.71 -5.25
N SER A 59 -8.93 11.00 -4.01
CA SER A 59 -7.88 11.99 -3.73
C SER A 59 -6.45 11.49 -3.96
N LEU A 60 -6.25 10.20 -4.30
CA LEU A 60 -4.92 9.60 -4.38
C LEU A 60 -3.93 10.42 -5.23
N VAL A 61 -4.32 10.83 -6.44
CA VAL A 61 -3.42 11.59 -7.34
C VAL A 61 -3.04 12.94 -6.74
N GLN A 62 -3.98 13.60 -6.07
CA GLN A 62 -3.71 14.87 -5.40
C GLN A 62 -2.78 14.67 -4.19
N ASP A 63 -2.94 13.58 -3.45
CA ASP A 63 -2.10 13.27 -2.31
C ASP A 63 -0.67 12.91 -2.77
N LEU A 64 -0.54 12.15 -3.86
CA LEU A 64 0.75 11.84 -4.47
C LEU A 64 1.42 13.06 -5.10
N HIS A 65 0.68 13.99 -5.68
CA HIS A 65 1.22 15.29 -6.10
C HIS A 65 1.86 16.03 -4.92
N LYS A 66 1.21 16.07 -3.76
CA LYS A 66 1.77 16.71 -2.55
C LYS A 66 3.01 15.99 -2.03
N LEU A 67 3.04 14.66 -2.10
CA LEU A 67 4.15 13.84 -1.63
C LEU A 67 5.37 13.91 -2.54
N THR A 68 5.15 13.92 -3.86
CA THR A 68 6.21 13.83 -4.87
C THR A 68 6.63 15.19 -5.43
N ARG A 69 5.79 16.22 -5.26
CA ARG A 69 5.91 17.55 -5.90
C ARG A 69 5.88 17.52 -7.43
N LEU A 70 5.52 16.38 -8.04
CA LEU A 70 5.34 16.22 -9.49
C LEU A 70 3.95 16.71 -9.89
N SER A 71 3.79 17.23 -11.11
CA SER A 71 2.47 17.66 -11.60
C SER A 71 1.47 16.49 -11.62
N HIS A 72 0.16 16.78 -11.50
CA HIS A 72 -0.89 15.76 -11.56
C HIS A 72 -0.77 14.89 -12.83
N GLU A 73 -0.48 15.50 -13.98
CA GLU A 73 -0.30 14.79 -15.25
C GLU A 73 0.85 13.78 -15.19
N VAL A 74 2.00 14.17 -14.62
CA VAL A 74 3.15 13.28 -14.47
C VAL A 74 2.81 12.13 -13.52
N VAL A 75 2.17 12.42 -12.38
CA VAL A 75 1.72 11.39 -11.43
C VAL A 75 0.78 10.40 -12.11
N GLN A 76 -0.26 10.89 -12.80
CA GLN A 76 -1.24 10.04 -13.49
C GLN A 76 -0.57 9.13 -14.53
N ARG A 77 0.31 9.69 -15.36
CA ARG A 77 1.06 8.93 -16.36
C ARG A 77 1.94 7.86 -15.72
N ARG A 78 2.65 8.20 -14.65
CA ARG A 78 3.59 7.29 -13.97
C ARG A 78 2.89 6.18 -13.19
N LEU A 79 1.72 6.44 -12.64
CA LEU A 79 0.90 5.41 -11.98
C LEU A 79 0.41 4.34 -12.96
N ASN A 80 0.31 4.69 -14.26
CA ASN A 80 -0.15 3.80 -15.32
C ASN A 80 -1.47 3.08 -14.94
N GLY A 81 -2.36 3.82 -14.27
CA GLY A 81 -3.57 3.29 -13.66
C GLY A 81 -4.80 3.45 -14.55
N THR A 82 -5.81 2.63 -14.30
CA THR A 82 -7.10 2.65 -15.01
C THR A 82 -8.12 3.40 -14.16
N ARG A 83 -9.05 4.15 -14.77
CA ARG A 83 -10.01 4.94 -13.99
C ARG A 83 -11.06 4.04 -13.32
N LYS A 84 -11.20 4.16 -12.01
CA LYS A 84 -12.18 3.46 -11.17
C LYS A 84 -13.30 4.42 -10.77
N TYR A 85 -14.55 4.14 -11.12
CA TYR A 85 -15.69 5.01 -10.81
C TYR A 85 -16.50 4.56 -9.57
N GLY A 86 -16.14 3.42 -8.99
CA GLY A 86 -16.80 2.87 -7.82
C GLY A 86 -16.51 1.38 -7.65
N ILE A 87 -17.38 0.71 -6.91
CA ILE A 87 -17.35 -0.73 -6.68
C ILE A 87 -18.68 -1.32 -7.14
N ALA A 88 -18.64 -2.27 -8.07
CA ALA A 88 -19.80 -3.05 -8.51
C ALA A 88 -19.91 -4.31 -7.65
N TYR A 89 -20.99 -4.43 -6.89
CA TYR A 89 -21.31 -5.60 -6.09
C TYR A 89 -22.22 -6.51 -6.90
N GLU A 90 -21.79 -7.75 -7.13
CA GLU A 90 -22.51 -8.72 -7.94
C GLU A 90 -22.97 -9.92 -7.09
N GLY A 91 -24.26 -10.23 -7.15
CA GLY A 91 -24.84 -11.39 -6.46
C GLY A 91 -24.86 -11.32 -4.94
N TRP A 92 -24.73 -10.12 -4.35
CA TRP A 92 -24.77 -9.91 -2.89
C TRP A 92 -26.20 -9.76 -2.35
N GLY A 93 -26.36 -10.04 -1.05
CA GLY A 93 -27.64 -9.91 -0.33
C GLY A 93 -28.64 -11.03 -0.62
N LEU A 94 -29.80 -11.00 0.06
CA LEU A 94 -30.82 -12.06 -0.02
C LEU A 94 -31.41 -12.22 -1.42
N GLY A 95 -31.56 -11.12 -2.16
CA GLY A 95 -32.06 -11.12 -3.53
C GLY A 95 -31.00 -11.38 -4.60
N LYS A 96 -29.71 -11.46 -4.22
CA LYS A 96 -28.56 -11.53 -5.14
C LYS A 96 -28.62 -10.46 -6.24
N GLN A 97 -29.08 -9.26 -5.86
CA GLN A 97 -29.22 -8.15 -6.81
C GLN A 97 -27.89 -7.41 -6.94
N ASP A 98 -27.56 -7.06 -8.18
CA ASP A 98 -26.36 -6.30 -8.47
C ASP A 98 -26.59 -4.82 -8.19
N PHE A 99 -25.60 -4.15 -7.60
CA PHE A 99 -25.64 -2.71 -7.40
C PHE A 99 -24.23 -2.11 -7.47
N VAL A 100 -24.16 -0.80 -7.67
CA VAL A 100 -22.88 -0.09 -7.74
C VAL A 100 -22.81 0.96 -6.63
N HIS A 101 -21.75 0.88 -5.83
CA HIS A 101 -21.36 1.95 -4.93
C HIS A 101 -20.45 2.92 -5.68
N TYR A 102 -21.05 4.00 -6.18
CA TYR A 102 -20.35 5.06 -6.92
C TYR A 102 -19.54 5.97 -6.01
N PHE A 103 -18.45 6.52 -6.54
CA PHE A 103 -17.86 7.70 -5.93
C PHE A 103 -18.77 8.93 -6.13
N THR A 104 -18.70 9.85 -5.17
CA THR A 104 -19.52 11.07 -5.15
C THR A 104 -18.65 12.31 -5.36
N PRO A 105 -19.08 13.28 -6.19
CA PRO A 105 -20.29 13.27 -7.03
C PRO A 105 -20.19 12.27 -8.20
N GLN A 106 -21.30 11.62 -8.52
CA GLN A 106 -21.36 10.60 -9.59
C GLN A 106 -20.96 11.20 -10.95
N GLN A 107 -20.42 10.36 -11.84
CA GLN A 107 -19.94 10.72 -13.19
C GLN A 107 -18.72 11.67 -13.22
N VAL A 108 -18.43 12.38 -12.13
CA VAL A 108 -17.30 13.31 -12.01
C VAL A 108 -16.18 12.68 -11.18
N ALA A 109 -16.50 12.10 -10.03
CA ALA A 109 -15.51 11.51 -9.15
C ALA A 109 -15.03 10.15 -9.66
N TYR A 110 -13.70 9.98 -9.71
CA TYR A 110 -13.06 8.72 -10.01
C TYR A 110 -11.75 8.57 -9.22
N ALA A 111 -11.37 7.33 -9.01
CA ALA A 111 -10.09 6.90 -8.46
C ALA A 111 -9.33 6.07 -9.52
N TYR A 112 -8.36 5.27 -9.08
CA TYR A 112 -7.56 4.45 -9.98
C TYR A 112 -7.51 2.98 -9.53
N HIS A 113 -7.47 2.06 -10.49
CA HIS A 113 -6.83 0.77 -10.28
C HIS A 113 -5.37 0.89 -10.69
N LEU A 114 -4.44 0.44 -9.85
CA LEU A 114 -3.00 0.60 -10.09
C LEU A 114 -2.21 -0.63 -9.66
N SER A 115 -1.01 -0.78 -10.23
CA SER A 115 -0.03 -1.73 -9.71
C SER A 115 0.71 -1.09 -8.54
N ALA A 116 0.89 -1.86 -7.46
CA ALA A 116 1.68 -1.45 -6.31
C ALA A 116 3.11 -1.05 -6.71
N ASP A 117 3.69 -1.73 -7.71
CA ASP A 117 5.07 -1.49 -8.15
C ASP A 117 5.27 -0.04 -8.65
N TYR A 118 4.40 0.45 -9.52
CA TYR A 118 4.50 1.81 -10.07
C TYR A 118 4.35 2.88 -8.98
N LEU A 119 3.48 2.64 -8.00
CA LEU A 119 3.31 3.55 -6.86
C LEU A 119 4.55 3.55 -5.97
N VAL A 120 5.08 2.37 -5.67
CA VAL A 120 6.28 2.20 -4.85
C VAL A 120 7.49 2.87 -5.51
N ASP A 121 7.70 2.67 -6.81
CA ASP A 121 8.81 3.26 -7.56
C ASP A 121 8.68 4.78 -7.64
N LEU A 122 7.48 5.30 -7.92
CA LEU A 122 7.20 6.74 -7.93
C LEU A 122 7.57 7.40 -6.59
N LEU A 123 7.16 6.79 -5.48
CA LEU A 123 7.43 7.31 -4.14
C LEU A 123 8.90 7.15 -3.75
N HIS A 124 9.52 6.03 -4.11
CA HIS A 124 10.93 5.75 -3.87
C HIS A 124 11.84 6.79 -4.55
N GLU A 125 11.56 7.14 -5.80
CA GLU A 125 12.35 8.15 -6.52
C GLU A 125 12.11 9.58 -6.02
N SER A 126 10.94 9.85 -5.43
CA SER A 126 10.56 11.21 -5.03
C SER A 126 10.81 11.51 -3.54
N THR A 127 11.00 10.46 -2.72
CA THR A 127 11.27 10.64 -1.30
C THR A 127 12.73 10.98 -1.06
N ARG A 128 12.98 11.81 -0.05
CA ARG A 128 14.32 12.18 0.40
C ARG A 128 14.92 11.21 1.43
N ALA A 129 14.16 10.17 1.80
CA ALA A 129 14.61 9.18 2.77
C ALA A 129 15.90 8.51 2.28
N GLN A 130 16.83 8.23 3.21
CA GLN A 130 17.98 7.40 2.89
C GLN A 130 17.51 5.95 2.72
N HIS A 131 17.64 5.43 1.50
CA HIS A 131 17.28 4.07 1.19
C HIS A 131 18.39 3.09 1.60
N ILE A 132 18.03 2.10 2.41
CA ILE A 132 18.96 1.10 2.91
C ILE A 132 18.46 -0.28 2.52
N ASP A 133 19.17 -0.92 1.58
CA ASP A 133 18.89 -2.29 1.16
C ASP A 133 19.47 -3.28 2.19
N ALA A 134 18.60 -3.78 3.07
CA ALA A 134 18.96 -4.72 4.11
C ALA A 134 17.77 -5.50 4.65
N LYS A 135 18.05 -6.73 5.07
CA LYS A 135 17.10 -7.58 5.78
C LYS A 135 17.11 -7.30 7.28
N VAL A 136 15.98 -6.81 7.77
CA VAL A 136 15.74 -6.67 9.21
C VAL A 136 15.27 -8.00 9.79
N LEU A 137 16.00 -8.49 10.79
CA LEU A 137 15.72 -9.72 11.53
C LEU A 137 14.71 -9.46 12.64
N SER A 138 14.95 -8.44 13.46
CA SER A 138 14.10 -8.10 14.62
C SER A 138 14.02 -6.59 14.81
N ILE A 139 12.93 -6.15 15.44
CA ILE A 139 12.74 -4.77 15.91
C ILE A 139 12.34 -4.91 17.38
N THR A 140 13.18 -4.43 18.29
CA THR A 140 12.97 -4.57 19.73
C THR A 140 12.82 -3.20 20.37
N ARG A 141 11.73 -2.96 21.09
CA ARG A 141 11.54 -1.71 21.85
C ARG A 141 12.54 -1.64 23.00
N VAL A 142 13.19 -0.49 23.15
CA VAL A 142 14.12 -0.16 24.25
C VAL A 142 13.64 1.12 24.95
N GLU A 143 14.31 1.52 26.03
CA GLU A 143 13.88 2.63 26.90
C GLU A 143 13.69 3.96 26.14
N ASP A 144 14.56 4.25 25.18
CA ASP A 144 14.66 5.51 24.44
C ASP A 144 14.35 5.36 22.94
N GLY A 145 13.72 4.27 22.51
CA GLY A 145 13.41 4.04 21.10
C GLY A 145 13.26 2.57 20.75
N ALA A 146 13.89 2.17 19.66
CA ALA A 146 13.94 0.78 19.21
C ALA A 146 15.32 0.41 18.66
N ARG A 147 15.72 -0.84 18.94
CA ARG A 147 16.88 -1.49 18.36
C ARG A 147 16.43 -2.31 17.14
N VAL A 148 17.04 -2.04 15.99
CA VAL A 148 16.79 -2.76 14.73
C VAL A 148 17.98 -3.65 14.44
N GLU A 149 17.74 -4.96 14.34
CA GLU A 149 18.78 -5.94 14.04
C GLU A 149 18.69 -6.39 12.58
N PHE A 150 19.86 -6.57 11.96
CA PHE A 150 19.97 -6.83 10.54
C PHE A 150 20.74 -8.11 10.25
N GLU A 151 20.51 -8.69 9.07
CA GLU A 151 21.34 -9.78 8.56
C GLU A 151 22.70 -9.23 8.09
N GLY A 152 23.79 -9.69 8.72
CA GLY A 152 25.16 -9.41 8.25
C GLY A 152 25.68 -7.98 8.48
N ARG A 153 25.05 -7.21 9.37
CA ARG A 153 25.45 -5.84 9.73
C ARG A 153 25.11 -5.54 11.19
N GLU A 154 25.81 -4.56 11.75
CA GLU A 154 25.60 -4.11 13.13
C GLU A 154 24.17 -3.62 13.35
N ALA A 155 23.67 -3.89 14.57
CA ALA A 155 22.37 -3.40 14.98
C ALA A 155 22.40 -1.87 15.16
N GLU A 156 21.31 -1.21 14.81
CA GLU A 156 21.19 0.25 14.93
C GLU A 156 20.06 0.66 15.86
N HIS A 157 20.23 1.82 16.50
CA HIS A 157 19.21 2.47 17.31
C HIS A 157 18.45 3.51 16.51
N TYR A 158 17.13 3.58 16.72
CA TYR A 158 16.23 4.58 16.17
C TYR A 158 15.28 5.08 17.25
N ASP A 159 15.00 6.38 17.27
CA ASP A 159 14.03 7.01 18.19
C ASP A 159 12.59 6.58 17.87
N LEU A 160 12.30 6.30 16.59
CA LEU A 160 10.97 5.86 16.13
C LEU A 160 11.12 4.89 14.95
N VAL A 161 10.32 3.82 14.98
CA VAL A 161 10.28 2.81 13.91
C VAL A 161 8.83 2.57 13.45
N PHE A 162 8.59 2.73 12.16
CA PHE A 162 7.37 2.27 11.50
C PHE A 162 7.63 0.88 10.90
N ASP A 163 7.03 -0.16 11.47
CA ASP A 163 7.11 -1.52 10.93
C ASP A 163 6.05 -1.74 9.85
N ALA A 164 6.51 -1.75 8.60
CA ALA A 164 5.73 -2.01 7.39
C ALA A 164 6.21 -3.29 6.68
N ARG A 165 6.78 -4.26 7.41
CA ARG A 165 7.27 -5.53 6.84
C ARG A 165 6.16 -6.47 6.35
N GLY A 166 4.90 -6.12 6.56
CA GLY A 166 3.73 -6.88 6.11
C GLY A 166 3.26 -7.88 7.17
N PHE A 167 3.01 -9.13 6.76
CA PHE A 167 2.52 -10.17 7.65
C PHE A 167 3.61 -10.62 8.64
N PRO A 168 3.48 -10.37 9.95
CA PRO A 168 4.44 -10.86 10.93
C PRO A 168 4.41 -12.39 10.97
N ARG A 169 5.56 -13.02 11.21
CA ARG A 169 5.65 -14.48 11.33
C ARG A 169 4.97 -15.00 12.59
N GLU A 170 4.98 -14.19 13.64
CA GLU A 170 4.39 -14.47 14.94
C GLU A 170 3.63 -13.22 15.38
N LEU A 171 2.40 -13.41 15.86
CA LEU A 171 1.56 -12.37 16.43
C LEU A 171 1.59 -12.55 17.94
N GLN A 172 2.30 -11.68 18.67
CA GLN A 172 2.31 -11.69 20.13
C GLN A 172 1.06 -10.97 20.66
N PRO A 173 0.16 -11.63 21.43
CA PRO A 173 -1.14 -11.07 21.85
C PRO A 173 -1.06 -9.69 22.50
N GLU A 174 0.02 -9.41 23.22
CA GLU A 174 0.30 -8.14 23.88
C GLU A 174 0.68 -6.99 22.91
N GLN A 175 0.96 -7.30 21.64
CA GLN A 175 1.40 -6.35 20.61
C GLN A 175 0.35 -6.10 19.52
N HIS A 176 -0.81 -6.74 19.57
CA HIS A 176 -1.89 -6.53 18.61
C HIS A 176 -3.27 -6.56 19.26
N ILE A 177 -4.25 -5.99 18.56
CA ILE A 177 -5.65 -6.11 18.95
C ILE A 177 -6.21 -7.30 18.18
N ASP A 178 -6.54 -8.36 18.91
CA ASP A 178 -7.27 -9.48 18.33
C ASP A 178 -8.67 -9.04 17.92
N VAL A 179 -8.95 -9.12 16.62
CA VAL A 179 -10.31 -9.00 16.11
C VAL A 179 -10.92 -10.40 16.20
N PRO A 180 -11.93 -10.63 17.07
CA PRO A 180 -12.40 -11.98 17.42
C PRO A 180 -13.03 -12.75 16.25
N CYS A 181 -13.28 -12.09 15.12
CA CYS A 181 -13.75 -12.72 13.91
C CYS A 181 -13.19 -11.99 12.69
N ILE A 182 -12.26 -12.66 12.00
CA ILE A 182 -11.99 -12.36 10.60
C ILE A 182 -12.68 -13.46 9.80
N PRO A 183 -13.85 -13.17 9.16
CA PRO A 183 -14.65 -14.21 8.52
C PRO A 183 -13.97 -14.81 7.28
N THR A 184 -12.84 -14.26 6.84
CA THR A 184 -12.03 -14.72 5.70
C THR A 184 -10.55 -14.69 6.05
N ASN A 185 -9.83 -15.79 5.85
CA ASN A 185 -8.42 -15.93 6.24
C ASN A 185 -7.49 -16.31 5.08
N THR A 186 -8.03 -16.47 3.86
CA THR A 186 -7.28 -16.93 2.69
C THR A 186 -7.69 -16.15 1.45
N ALA A 187 -6.71 -15.87 0.59
CA ALA A 187 -6.93 -15.30 -0.73
C ALA A 187 -6.14 -16.09 -1.78
N ILE A 188 -6.80 -16.55 -2.85
CA ILE A 188 -6.15 -17.12 -4.03
C ILE A 188 -6.18 -16.08 -5.15
N ILE A 189 -5.02 -15.74 -5.69
CA ILE A 189 -4.87 -14.63 -6.63
C ILE A 189 -4.40 -15.15 -7.98
N ARG A 190 -5.03 -14.68 -9.05
CA ARG A 190 -4.67 -14.99 -10.43
C ARG A 190 -4.66 -13.73 -11.28
N ARG A 191 -3.58 -13.55 -12.03
CA ARG A 191 -3.47 -12.52 -13.07
C ARG A 191 -3.88 -13.12 -14.41
N CYS A 192 -4.83 -12.48 -15.07
CA CYS A 192 -5.33 -12.85 -16.40
C CYS A 192 -5.07 -11.71 -17.39
N PRO A 193 -5.18 -11.94 -18.72
CA PRO A 193 -5.10 -10.86 -19.70
C PRO A 193 -6.02 -9.68 -19.35
N ALA A 194 -5.61 -8.47 -19.72
CA ALA A 194 -6.38 -7.27 -19.47
C ALA A 194 -7.76 -7.36 -20.15
N ILE A 195 -8.83 -7.09 -19.39
CA ILE A 195 -10.20 -7.04 -19.92
C ILE A 195 -10.61 -5.64 -20.40
N ILE A 196 -9.74 -4.65 -20.18
CA ILE A 196 -9.97 -3.29 -20.64
C ILE A 196 -9.18 -3.07 -21.93
N GLU A 197 -9.85 -2.42 -22.88
CA GLU A 197 -9.21 -1.88 -24.07
C GLU A 197 -8.81 -0.44 -23.72
N ALA A 198 -7.54 -0.23 -23.41
CA ALA A 198 -6.98 1.11 -23.30
C ALA A 198 -6.40 1.48 -24.67
N GLU A 199 -6.89 2.56 -25.29
CA GLU A 199 -6.09 3.22 -26.31
C GLU A 199 -4.84 3.76 -25.65
N ARG A 200 -3.67 3.53 -26.28
CA ARG A 200 -2.34 3.81 -25.72
C ARG A 200 -2.17 5.26 -25.24
N ASP A 201 -2.97 6.18 -25.78
CA ASP A 201 -3.03 7.61 -25.47
C ASP A 201 -4.49 8.17 -25.38
N GLY A 202 -5.49 7.31 -25.21
CA GLY A 202 -6.92 7.71 -25.23
C GLY A 202 -7.63 7.49 -23.90
N PRO A 203 -8.74 8.21 -23.61
CA PRO A 203 -9.53 7.96 -22.42
C PRO A 203 -10.11 6.55 -22.46
N VAL A 204 -10.08 5.82 -21.34
CA VAL A 204 -10.79 4.54 -21.21
C VAL A 204 -12.27 4.78 -21.58
N VAL A 205 -12.71 4.21 -22.70
CA VAL A 205 -14.00 4.52 -23.33
C VAL A 205 -15.19 4.04 -22.47
N ARG A 206 -14.94 3.14 -21.51
CA ARG A 206 -15.96 2.61 -20.60
C ARG A 206 -15.60 2.83 -19.14
N PRO A 207 -16.53 3.32 -18.30
CA PRO A 207 -16.33 3.38 -16.85
C PRO A 207 -15.95 1.99 -16.33
N THR A 208 -14.84 1.91 -15.60
CA THR A 208 -14.45 0.66 -14.93
C THR A 208 -14.75 0.74 -13.44
N TYR A 209 -15.04 -0.41 -12.85
CA TYR A 209 -15.34 -0.57 -11.43
C TYR A 209 -14.44 -1.66 -10.88
N THR A 210 -14.09 -1.55 -9.59
CA THR A 210 -13.69 -2.76 -8.87
C THR A 210 -14.93 -3.64 -8.78
N ARG A 211 -14.85 -4.90 -9.19
CA ARG A 211 -15.99 -5.82 -9.01
C ARG A 211 -15.79 -6.63 -7.74
N ALA A 212 -16.81 -6.70 -6.92
CA ALA A 212 -16.90 -7.55 -5.75
C ALA A 212 -17.98 -8.59 -6.02
N VAL A 213 -17.58 -9.78 -6.42
CA VAL A 213 -18.51 -10.83 -6.90
C VAL A 213 -18.71 -11.86 -5.80
N ALA A 214 -19.93 -11.98 -5.29
CA ALA A 214 -20.26 -12.96 -4.26
C ALA A 214 -20.04 -14.40 -4.74
N ARG A 215 -19.58 -15.26 -3.83
CA ARG A 215 -19.42 -16.71 -4.02
C ARG A 215 -19.97 -17.46 -2.81
N PRO A 216 -20.30 -18.75 -2.93
CA PRO A 216 -20.91 -19.51 -1.84
C PRO A 216 -20.16 -19.44 -0.50
N HIS A 217 -18.82 -19.37 -0.53
CA HIS A 217 -17.98 -19.33 0.67
C HIS A 217 -17.06 -18.11 0.74
N GLY A 218 -17.43 -17.00 0.11
CA GLY A 218 -16.60 -15.80 0.09
C GLY A 218 -16.92 -14.89 -1.08
N TRP A 219 -15.91 -14.25 -1.65
CA TRP A 219 -16.11 -13.35 -2.77
C TRP A 219 -14.85 -13.17 -3.61
N VAL A 220 -15.04 -12.79 -4.88
CA VAL A 220 -13.95 -12.53 -5.81
C VAL A 220 -13.84 -11.02 -6.03
N PHE A 221 -12.66 -10.44 -5.77
CA PHE A 221 -12.35 -9.12 -6.31
C PHE A 221 -11.89 -9.24 -7.76
N VAL A 222 -12.28 -8.27 -8.59
CA VAL A 222 -11.76 -8.10 -9.96
C VAL A 222 -11.24 -6.68 -10.10
N ILE A 223 -9.95 -6.55 -10.42
CA ILE A 223 -9.25 -5.28 -10.55
C ILE A 223 -8.67 -5.19 -11.98
N PRO A 224 -9.31 -4.41 -12.87
CA PRO A 224 -8.82 -4.20 -14.23
C PRO A 224 -7.63 -3.23 -14.23
N LEU A 225 -6.43 -3.71 -14.49
CA LEU A 225 -5.22 -2.91 -14.66
C LEU A 225 -4.89 -2.78 -16.15
N THR A 226 -3.98 -1.86 -16.49
CA THR A 226 -3.57 -1.60 -17.87
C THR A 226 -2.92 -2.82 -18.54
N ALA A 227 -2.11 -3.58 -17.80
CA ALA A 227 -1.36 -4.72 -18.34
C ALA A 227 -2.06 -6.08 -18.14
N HIS A 228 -2.92 -6.20 -17.14
CA HIS A 228 -3.59 -7.46 -16.78
C HIS A 228 -4.85 -7.18 -15.98
N THR A 229 -5.66 -8.20 -15.72
CA THR A 229 -6.74 -8.12 -14.74
C THR A 229 -6.46 -9.09 -13.61
N SER A 230 -6.50 -8.58 -12.38
CA SER A 230 -6.34 -9.39 -11.18
C SER A 230 -7.68 -9.90 -10.70
N TYR A 231 -7.71 -11.20 -10.42
CA TYR A 231 -8.82 -11.88 -9.78
C TYR A 231 -8.32 -12.44 -8.46
N GLY A 232 -9.02 -12.16 -7.37
CA GLY A 232 -8.68 -12.72 -6.07
C GLY A 232 -9.90 -13.30 -5.39
N TYR A 233 -9.92 -14.62 -5.19
CA TYR A 233 -10.96 -15.27 -4.42
C TYR A 233 -10.58 -15.24 -2.94
N ILE A 234 -11.35 -14.48 -2.15
CA ILE A 234 -11.20 -14.33 -0.71
C ILE A 234 -12.25 -15.23 -0.03
N PHE A 235 -11.80 -16.09 0.88
CA PHE A 235 -12.64 -17.07 1.57
C PHE A 235 -12.05 -17.46 2.93
N ASN A 236 -12.77 -18.31 3.65
CA ASN A 236 -12.27 -18.96 4.86
C ASN A 236 -11.91 -20.41 4.53
N ARG A 237 -10.63 -20.76 4.58
CA ARG A 237 -10.16 -22.12 4.23
C ARG A 237 -10.57 -23.19 5.23
N ASP A 238 -10.94 -22.80 6.44
CA ASP A 238 -11.35 -23.75 7.49
C ASP A 238 -12.84 -24.09 7.38
N VAL A 239 -13.59 -23.30 6.61
CA VAL A 239 -15.03 -23.47 6.38
C VAL A 239 -15.33 -23.95 4.95
N SER A 240 -14.46 -23.63 3.99
CA SER A 240 -14.65 -23.92 2.56
C SER A 240 -13.85 -25.16 2.16
N SER A 241 -14.53 -26.18 1.61
CA SER A 241 -13.92 -27.40 1.06
C SER A 241 -13.19 -27.17 -0.26
#